data_AF-A0AAJ1MMJ3-F1
#
_entry.id   AF-A0AAJ1MMJ3-F1
#
_cell.length_a   1.000
_cell.length_b   1.000
_cell.length_c   1.000
_cell.angle_alpha   90.00
_cell.angle_beta   90.00
_cell.angle_gamma   90.00
#
_symmetry.space_group_name_H-M   'P 1'
#
loop_
_entity.id
_entity.type
_entity.pdbx_description
1 polymer ?
#
loop_
_entity_poly.entity_id
_entity_poly.type
_entity_poly.pdbx_seq_one_letter_code
_entity_poly.pdbx_strand_id
1 'polypeptide(L)'
;QISNLKAVETSYFNEKRLNSLHLETIENTTNLPSIIISRELSENLNIEMGEKAALILAKDENKLRPKLVFIQGIYDSGYKEIDLNISYMYLSDLKTIYDYDLTTRQELLLKEGFEIKDALLKLNLDGYISRAWYEIQISAYNNLLVSTQSLLIVFLVIALLTGYFISSISSDLITKDHKSIATNKLLGLKNKVIMKNYFIAIELFTVISTVVGIILGIITSKVFLKLISNLSLNKIPSLSWYLFDFELIIPYQNILFIAAGLIIISIISVYLSLRRIKHIEVLDLLIHE
;
A
#
# COMPACT_ATOMS: atom_id res chain seq x y z
N GLN A 1 30.11 -16.66 6.70
CA GLN A 1 28.68 -17.03 6.60
C GLN A 1 27.89 -15.76 6.35
N ILE A 2 27.02 -15.75 5.33
CA ILE A 2 26.09 -14.63 5.12
C ILE A 2 24.78 -15.05 5.77
N SER A 3 24.41 -14.35 6.83
CA SER A 3 23.16 -14.57 7.54
C SER A 3 22.20 -13.45 7.19
N ASN A 4 21.12 -13.78 6.49
CA ASN A 4 20.03 -12.87 6.24
C ASN A 4 19.08 -12.89 7.41
N LEU A 5 18.60 -11.71 7.79
CA LEU A 5 17.63 -11.61 8.85
C LEU A 5 16.28 -11.21 8.26
N LYS A 6 15.27 -12.05 8.52
CA LYS A 6 13.87 -11.81 8.20
C LYS A 6 13.13 -11.63 9.52
N ALA A 7 12.23 -10.67 9.57
CA ALA A 7 11.27 -10.55 10.65
C ALA A 7 9.91 -10.31 10.01
N VAL A 8 8.89 -10.91 10.59
CA VAL A 8 7.51 -10.66 10.22
C VAL A 8 6.78 -10.41 11.54
N GLU A 9 5.92 -9.41 11.57
CA GLU A 9 5.06 -9.20 12.74
C GLU A 9 4.16 -10.43 12.93
N THR A 10 3.85 -10.78 14.18
CA THR A 10 2.95 -11.91 14.47
C THR A 10 1.55 -11.69 13.95
N SER A 11 1.14 -10.43 13.75
CA SER A 11 -0.08 -10.02 13.04
C SER A 11 -0.20 -10.61 11.63
N TYR A 12 0.92 -10.95 10.98
CA TYR A 12 0.93 -11.55 9.64
C TYR A 12 0.39 -12.99 9.62
N PHE A 13 0.65 -13.78 10.66
CA PHE A 13 0.19 -15.18 10.77
C PHE A 13 -1.18 -15.26 11.43
N ASN A 14 -2.17 -14.56 10.87
CA ASN A 14 -3.55 -14.62 11.34
C ASN A 14 -4.21 -15.98 11.01
N GLU A 15 -5.38 -16.26 11.62
CA GLU A 15 -6.08 -17.54 11.43
C GLU A 15 -6.38 -17.86 9.96
N LYS A 16 -6.76 -16.87 9.16
CA LYS A 16 -7.04 -17.06 7.73
C LYS A 16 -5.77 -17.45 6.96
N ARG A 17 -4.65 -16.80 7.27
CA ARG A 17 -3.35 -17.08 6.66
C ARG A 17 -2.87 -18.47 7.03
N LEU A 18 -2.97 -18.84 8.31
CA LEU A 18 -2.63 -20.20 8.77
C LEU A 18 -3.48 -21.27 8.09
N ASN A 19 -4.77 -21.03 7.88
CA ASN A 19 -5.64 -21.96 7.17
C ASN A 19 -5.32 -22.09 5.67
N SER A 20 -4.60 -21.14 5.07
CA SER A 20 -4.16 -21.22 3.67
C SER A 20 -2.83 -21.97 3.50
N LEU A 21 -2.05 -22.09 4.57
CA LEU A 21 -0.76 -22.77 4.54
C LEU A 21 -0.99 -24.27 4.72
N HIS A 22 -0.72 -25.03 3.68
CA HIS A 22 -0.81 -26.48 3.74
C HIS A 22 0.56 -27.09 3.43
N LEU A 23 0.94 -28.09 4.23
CA LEU A 23 2.09 -28.93 3.96
C LEU A 23 1.70 -30.36 4.26
N GLU A 24 1.61 -31.18 3.23
CA GLU A 24 1.37 -32.61 3.34
C GLU A 24 2.68 -33.34 3.03
N THR A 25 3.07 -34.26 3.91
CA THR A 25 4.31 -35.02 3.77
C THR A 25 4.08 -36.50 4.04
N ILE A 26 4.76 -37.35 3.27
CA ILE A 26 4.80 -38.79 3.43
C ILE A 26 6.20 -39.19 3.93
N GLU A 27 6.28 -40.24 4.74
CA GLU A 27 7.58 -40.80 5.12
C GLU A 27 8.29 -41.37 3.88
N ASN A 28 9.54 -40.97 3.69
CA ASN A 28 10.34 -41.49 2.58
C ASN A 28 10.75 -42.94 2.90
N THR A 29 10.15 -43.89 2.19
CA THR A 29 10.48 -45.32 2.27
C THR A 29 11.60 -45.73 1.31
N THR A 30 12.17 -44.78 0.57
CA THR A 30 13.20 -45.02 -0.45
C THR A 30 14.55 -44.42 -0.04
N ASN A 31 15.65 -44.95 -0.58
CA ASN A 31 16.98 -44.35 -0.44
C ASN A 31 17.20 -43.13 -1.38
N LEU A 32 16.14 -42.64 -2.04
CA LEU A 32 16.25 -41.52 -2.93
C LEU A 32 16.20 -40.20 -2.14
N PRO A 33 16.93 -39.17 -2.60
CA PRO A 33 16.80 -37.81 -2.09
C PRO A 33 15.35 -37.31 -2.10
N SER A 34 14.92 -36.69 -1.01
CA SER A 34 13.56 -36.17 -0.87
C SER A 34 13.46 -34.73 -1.37
N ILE A 35 12.41 -34.45 -2.12
CA ILE A 35 12.02 -33.11 -2.55
C ILE A 35 10.56 -32.84 -2.18
N ILE A 36 10.29 -31.61 -1.78
CA ILE A 36 8.96 -31.09 -1.51
C ILE A 36 8.70 -30.02 -2.57
N ILE A 37 7.59 -30.17 -3.30
CA ILE A 37 7.20 -29.27 -4.39
C ILE A 37 5.91 -28.53 -4.01
N SER A 38 5.59 -27.46 -4.71
CA SER A 38 4.31 -26.79 -4.52
C SER A 38 3.16 -27.54 -5.17
N ARG A 39 1.93 -27.24 -4.74
CA ARG A 39 0.69 -27.72 -5.38
C ARG A 39 0.62 -27.31 -6.84
N GLU A 40 1.00 -26.08 -7.16
CA GLU A 40 1.05 -25.56 -8.52
C GLU A 40 2.06 -26.30 -9.40
N LEU A 41 3.24 -26.65 -8.87
CA LEU A 41 4.23 -27.45 -9.60
C LEU A 41 3.74 -28.89 -9.81
N SER A 42 3.12 -29.48 -8.78
CA SER A 42 2.53 -30.82 -8.86
C SER A 42 1.45 -30.89 -9.95
N GLU A 43 0.53 -29.92 -9.99
CA GLU A 43 -0.52 -29.82 -11.00
C GLU A 43 0.06 -29.60 -12.41
N ASN A 44 1.03 -28.69 -12.56
CA ASN A 44 1.63 -28.38 -13.86
C ASN A 44 2.46 -29.52 -14.44
N LEU A 45 3.17 -30.26 -13.59
CA LEU A 45 3.99 -31.39 -14.00
C LEU A 45 3.22 -32.72 -14.00
N ASN A 46 2.00 -32.73 -13.48
CA ASN A 46 1.16 -33.90 -13.30
C ASN A 46 1.88 -35.01 -12.49
N ILE A 47 2.43 -34.61 -11.33
CA ILE A 47 3.20 -35.48 -10.41
C ILE A 47 2.51 -35.51 -9.06
N GLU A 48 2.32 -36.69 -8.50
CA GLU A 48 1.66 -36.90 -7.20
C GLU A 48 2.65 -37.14 -6.04
N MET A 49 2.18 -37.01 -4.81
CA MET A 49 2.98 -37.37 -3.63
C MET A 49 3.31 -38.87 -3.62
N GLY A 50 4.53 -39.22 -3.24
CA GLY A 50 5.01 -40.60 -3.22
C GLY A 50 5.59 -41.09 -4.56
N GLU A 51 5.50 -40.28 -5.62
CA GLU A 51 6.10 -40.61 -6.91
C GLU A 51 7.59 -40.25 -6.98
N LYS A 52 8.24 -40.70 -8.06
CA LYS A 52 9.64 -40.38 -8.37
C LYS A 52 9.68 -39.40 -9.52
N ALA A 53 10.47 -38.34 -9.38
CA ALA A 53 10.67 -37.34 -10.41
C ALA A 53 12.15 -37.25 -10.81
N ALA A 54 12.41 -36.68 -11.99
CA ALA A 54 13.76 -36.38 -12.45
C ALA A 54 14.08 -34.90 -12.21
N LEU A 55 15.01 -34.63 -11.31
CA LEU A 55 15.53 -33.28 -11.05
C LEU A 55 16.73 -33.02 -11.98
N ILE A 56 16.68 -31.88 -12.69
CA ILE A 56 17.77 -31.42 -13.56
C ILE A 56 18.27 -30.08 -13.00
N LEU A 57 19.55 -30.04 -12.62
CA LEU A 57 20.20 -28.83 -12.10
C LEU A 57 21.09 -28.23 -13.20
N ALA A 58 20.55 -27.23 -13.90
CA ALA A 58 21.21 -26.59 -15.03
C ALA A 58 22.18 -25.48 -14.57
N LYS A 59 23.35 -25.86 -14.06
CA LYS A 59 24.46 -24.90 -13.84
C LYS A 59 25.36 -24.77 -15.06
N ASP A 60 25.55 -25.86 -15.79
CA ASP A 60 26.46 -25.96 -16.92
C ASP A 60 25.68 -26.60 -18.07
N GLU A 61 25.41 -25.84 -19.13
CA GLU A 61 24.55 -26.25 -20.25
C GLU A 61 25.00 -27.58 -20.90
N ASN A 62 26.29 -27.90 -20.76
CA ASN A 62 26.92 -29.09 -21.32
C ASN A 62 26.82 -30.36 -20.44
N LYS A 63 26.27 -30.28 -19.21
CA LYS A 63 26.14 -31.43 -18.28
C LYS A 63 24.78 -31.48 -17.59
N LEU A 64 23.71 -31.53 -18.37
CA LEU A 64 22.36 -31.82 -17.85
C LEU A 64 22.24 -33.33 -17.56
N ARG A 65 22.47 -33.73 -16.30
CA ARG A 65 22.27 -35.10 -15.84
C ARG A 65 21.02 -35.17 -14.97
N PRO A 66 19.95 -35.88 -15.39
CA PRO A 66 18.78 -36.06 -14.56
C PRO A 66 19.12 -36.93 -13.34
N LYS A 67 18.64 -36.51 -12.18
CA LYS A 67 18.83 -37.20 -10.91
C LYS A 67 17.45 -37.58 -10.36
N LEU A 68 17.26 -38.84 -10.01
CA LEU A 68 15.99 -39.30 -9.47
C LEU A 68 15.80 -38.81 -8.03
N VAL A 69 14.64 -38.22 -7.77
CA VAL A 69 14.22 -37.71 -6.46
C VAL A 69 12.85 -38.27 -6.11
N PHE A 70 12.57 -38.39 -4.82
CA PHE A 70 11.28 -38.82 -4.29
C PHE A 70 10.45 -37.61 -3.87
N ILE A 71 9.22 -37.54 -4.33
CA ILE A 71 8.27 -36.46 -3.98
C ILE A 71 7.74 -36.76 -2.59
N GLN A 72 8.40 -36.20 -1.58
CA GLN A 72 8.08 -36.43 -0.18
C GLN A 72 6.82 -35.68 0.25
N GLY A 73 6.59 -34.50 -0.31
CA GLY A 73 5.46 -33.68 0.09
C GLY A 73 5.08 -32.64 -0.92
N ILE A 74 3.84 -32.17 -0.78
CA ILE A 74 3.29 -31.06 -1.53
C ILE A 74 2.93 -29.94 -0.54
N TYR A 75 3.41 -28.74 -0.82
CA TYR A 75 3.10 -27.55 -0.03
C TYR A 75 2.24 -26.56 -0.82
N ASP A 76 1.50 -25.72 -0.12
CA ASP A 76 0.75 -24.58 -0.67
C ASP A 76 1.02 -23.38 0.24
N SER A 77 1.66 -22.33 -0.29
CA SER A 77 1.95 -21.10 0.47
C SER A 77 0.85 -20.04 0.33
N GLY A 78 -0.16 -20.32 -0.50
CA GLY A 78 -1.19 -19.38 -0.91
C GLY A 78 -0.72 -18.34 -1.93
N TYR A 79 0.53 -18.41 -2.42
CA TYR A 79 1.09 -17.49 -3.42
C TYR A 79 1.59 -18.25 -4.67
N LYS A 80 0.69 -18.47 -5.62
CA LYS A 80 0.92 -19.26 -6.83
C LYS A 80 2.18 -18.89 -7.62
N GLU A 81 2.45 -17.58 -7.79
CA GLU A 81 3.61 -17.12 -8.55
C GLU A 81 4.95 -17.47 -7.91
N ILE A 82 4.99 -17.50 -6.57
CA ILE A 82 6.17 -17.92 -5.81
C ILE A 82 6.26 -19.44 -5.83
N ASP A 83 5.13 -20.10 -5.60
CA ASP A 83 5.01 -21.56 -5.51
C ASP A 83 5.45 -22.25 -6.81
N LEU A 84 5.23 -21.64 -7.97
CA LEU A 84 5.73 -22.14 -9.25
C LEU A 84 7.26 -22.17 -9.39
N ASN A 85 7.98 -21.38 -8.59
CA ASN A 85 9.42 -21.14 -8.78
C ASN A 85 10.28 -21.71 -7.66
N ILE A 86 9.69 -22.30 -6.61
CA ILE A 86 10.40 -22.75 -5.42
C ILE A 86 10.08 -24.23 -5.14
N SER A 87 11.13 -25.00 -4.88
CA SER A 87 11.03 -26.34 -4.29
C SER A 87 11.99 -26.43 -3.11
N TYR A 88 11.66 -27.31 -2.17
CA TYR A 88 12.43 -27.51 -0.95
C TYR A 88 13.02 -28.91 -0.93
N MET A 89 14.25 -29.04 -0.45
CA MET A 89 14.90 -30.32 -0.21
C MET A 89 15.84 -30.21 0.98
N TYR A 90 16.16 -31.34 1.60
CA TYR A 90 17.14 -31.35 2.69
C TYR A 90 18.52 -30.97 2.15
N LEU A 91 19.27 -30.19 2.95
CA LEU A 91 20.63 -29.79 2.60
C LEU A 91 21.59 -30.99 2.48
N SER A 92 21.36 -32.04 3.28
CA SER A 92 22.10 -33.31 3.19
C SER A 92 21.94 -33.95 1.81
N ASP A 93 20.71 -34.01 1.33
CA ASP A 93 20.32 -34.65 0.07
C ASP A 93 20.84 -33.84 -1.13
N LEU A 94 20.78 -32.51 -1.04
CA LEU A 94 21.31 -31.62 -2.07
C LEU A 94 22.82 -31.80 -2.23
N LYS A 95 23.57 -31.96 -1.13
CA LYS A 95 25.02 -32.22 -1.19
C LYS A 95 25.38 -33.54 -1.86
N THR A 96 24.51 -34.54 -1.79
CA THR A 96 24.73 -35.84 -2.46
C THR A 96 24.47 -35.75 -3.97
N ILE A 97 23.56 -34.88 -4.39
CA ILE A 97 23.18 -34.72 -5.80
C ILE A 97 24.02 -33.66 -6.52
N TYR A 98 24.45 -32.63 -5.80
CA TYR A 98 25.07 -31.43 -6.36
C TYR A 98 26.59 -31.47 -6.23
N ASP A 99 27.27 -31.62 -7.37
CA ASP A 99 28.72 -31.81 -7.46
C ASP A 99 29.54 -30.50 -7.35
N TYR A 100 28.91 -29.36 -7.05
CA TYR A 100 29.56 -28.04 -7.01
C TYR A 100 29.55 -27.40 -5.62
N ASP A 101 30.45 -26.45 -5.41
CA ASP A 101 30.45 -25.61 -4.21
C ASP A 101 29.08 -24.93 -4.01
N LEU A 102 28.42 -25.32 -2.92
CA LEU A 102 27.15 -24.75 -2.51
C LEU A 102 27.39 -23.41 -1.82
N THR A 103 26.83 -22.35 -2.38
CA THR A 103 26.70 -21.08 -1.65
C THR A 103 25.56 -21.24 -0.65
N THR A 104 25.89 -21.37 0.63
CA THR A 104 24.89 -21.45 1.69
C THR A 104 24.60 -20.07 2.24
N ARG A 105 23.31 -19.79 2.43
CA ARG A 105 22.81 -18.58 3.06
C ARG A 105 21.97 -19.00 4.25
N GLN A 106 22.29 -18.49 5.42
CA GLN A 106 21.50 -18.77 6.61
C GLN A 106 20.43 -17.70 6.73
N GLU A 107 19.18 -18.09 6.95
CA GLU A 107 18.10 -17.16 7.21
C GLU A 107 17.70 -17.28 8.68
N LEU A 108 17.75 -16.16 9.39
CA LEU A 108 17.36 -16.05 10.79
C LEU A 108 16.01 -15.34 10.83
N LEU A 109 15.00 -16.01 11.36
CA LEU A 109 13.71 -15.40 11.66
C LEU A 109 13.74 -14.82 13.07
N LEU A 110 13.62 -13.51 13.20
CA LEU A 110 13.49 -12.89 14.52
C LEU A 110 12.11 -13.18 15.12
N LYS A 111 12.10 -13.48 16.42
CA LYS A 111 10.88 -13.52 17.21
C LYS A 111 10.38 -12.11 17.51
N GLU A 112 9.10 -12.01 17.85
CA GLU A 112 8.47 -10.76 18.24
C GLU A 112 9.19 -10.10 19.43
N GLY A 113 9.25 -8.76 19.41
CA GLY A 113 9.92 -7.95 20.43
C GLY A 113 11.41 -7.67 20.19
N PHE A 114 12.00 -8.23 19.12
CA PHE A 114 13.37 -7.91 18.71
C PHE A 114 13.38 -6.92 17.53
N GLU A 115 14.07 -5.80 17.69
CA GLU A 115 14.31 -4.89 16.56
C GLU A 115 15.37 -5.45 15.61
N ILE A 116 15.10 -5.37 14.31
CA ILE A 116 16.03 -5.79 13.25
C ILE A 116 17.38 -5.08 13.39
N LYS A 117 17.37 -3.78 13.73
CA LYS A 117 18.58 -2.97 13.89
C LYS A 117 19.48 -3.49 15.01
N ASP A 118 18.90 -3.81 16.15
CA ASP A 118 19.62 -4.33 17.31
C ASP A 118 20.19 -5.73 17.05
N ALA A 119 19.41 -6.57 16.36
CA ALA A 119 19.86 -7.90 15.98
C ALA A 119 21.02 -7.86 14.97
N LEU A 120 20.95 -6.97 13.97
CA LEU A 120 22.05 -6.76 13.02
C LEU A 120 23.31 -6.25 13.72
N LEU A 121 23.18 -5.29 14.65
CA LEU A 121 24.31 -4.79 15.42
C LEU A 121 24.99 -5.91 16.21
N LYS A 122 24.23 -6.74 16.93
CA LYS A 122 24.79 -7.88 17.68
C LYS A 122 25.50 -8.89 16.77
N LEU A 123 24.87 -9.31 15.69
CA LEU A 123 25.47 -10.28 14.76
C LEU A 123 26.73 -9.74 14.08
N ASN A 124 26.75 -8.46 13.72
CA ASN A 124 27.93 -7.81 13.15
C ASN A 124 29.07 -7.71 14.16
N LEU A 125 28.77 -7.44 15.45
CA LEU A 125 29.76 -7.43 16.54
C LEU A 125 30.35 -8.82 16.79
N ASP A 126 29.55 -9.88 16.62
CA ASP A 126 30.00 -11.27 16.70
C ASP A 126 30.76 -11.76 15.44
N GLY A 127 31.03 -10.86 14.49
CA GLY A 127 31.83 -11.13 13.29
C GLY A 127 31.05 -11.74 12.12
N TYR A 128 29.72 -11.78 12.18
CA TYR A 128 28.89 -12.20 11.05
C TYR A 128 28.68 -11.04 10.07
N ILE A 129 28.62 -11.35 8.77
CA ILE A 129 28.15 -10.39 7.77
C ILE A 129 26.64 -10.57 7.67
N SER A 130 25.91 -9.73 8.39
CA SER A 130 24.45 -9.79 8.45
C SER A 130 23.80 -8.67 7.64
N ARG A 131 22.71 -9.01 6.94
CA ARG A 131 21.90 -8.05 6.18
C ARG A 131 20.43 -8.27 6.47
N ALA A 132 19.69 -7.18 6.62
CA ALA A 132 18.23 -7.27 6.68
C ALA A 132 17.66 -7.57 5.30
N TRP A 133 16.49 -8.21 5.28
CA TRP A 133 15.80 -8.52 4.02
C TRP A 133 15.57 -7.27 3.14
N TYR A 134 15.19 -6.13 3.73
CA TYR A 134 14.96 -4.90 2.97
C TYR A 134 16.23 -4.33 2.33
N GLU A 135 17.42 -4.63 2.86
CA GLU A 135 18.71 -4.22 2.28
C GLU A 135 19.08 -5.09 1.07
N ILE A 136 18.62 -6.34 1.07
CA ILE A 136 18.85 -7.29 -0.02
C ILE A 136 17.87 -7.02 -1.16
N GLN A 137 16.61 -6.74 -0.83
CA GLN A 137 15.55 -6.47 -1.79
C GLN A 137 15.28 -4.97 -1.97
N ILE A 138 16.35 -4.21 -2.23
CA ILE A 138 16.29 -2.75 -2.28
C ILE A 138 15.34 -2.22 -3.35
N SER A 139 15.16 -2.94 -4.46
CA SER A 139 14.23 -2.57 -5.53
C SER A 139 12.77 -2.64 -5.07
N ALA A 140 12.36 -3.74 -4.42
CA ALA A 140 11.00 -3.87 -3.90
C ALA A 140 10.74 -2.86 -2.78
N TYR A 141 11.70 -2.67 -1.88
CA TYR A 141 11.59 -1.70 -0.80
C TYR A 141 11.50 -0.26 -1.31
N ASN A 142 12.37 0.12 -2.26
CA ASN A 142 12.33 1.45 -2.87
C ASN A 142 11.04 1.67 -3.65
N ASN A 143 10.54 0.66 -4.37
CA ASN A 143 9.26 0.77 -5.08
C ASN A 143 8.10 1.01 -4.11
N LEU A 144 8.10 0.37 -2.94
CA LEU A 144 7.11 0.62 -1.89
C LEU A 144 7.21 2.06 -1.37
N LEU A 145 8.42 2.53 -1.04
CA LEU A 145 8.63 3.92 -0.59
C LEU A 145 8.20 4.94 -1.65
N VAL A 146 8.61 4.76 -2.90
CA VAL A 146 8.24 5.65 -4.01
C VAL A 146 6.73 5.64 -4.23
N SER A 147 6.07 4.48 -4.14
CA SER A 147 4.61 4.38 -4.24
C SER A 147 3.92 5.19 -3.16
N THR A 148 4.39 5.12 -1.91
CA THR A 148 3.83 5.94 -0.82
C THR A 148 4.09 7.44 -1.02
N GLN A 149 5.24 7.84 -1.55
CA GLN A 149 5.55 9.24 -1.86
C GLN A 149 4.70 9.79 -3.01
N SER A 150 4.35 8.97 -4.00
CA SER A 150 3.50 9.39 -5.13
C SER A 150 2.11 9.84 -4.69
N LEU A 151 1.56 9.26 -3.61
CA LEU A 151 0.29 9.69 -3.02
C LEU A 151 0.34 11.15 -2.53
N LEU A 152 1.49 11.62 -2.05
CA LEU A 152 1.67 13.02 -1.64
C LEU A 152 1.49 13.98 -2.81
N ILE A 153 2.03 13.62 -4.00
CA ILE A 153 1.87 14.42 -5.22
C ILE A 153 0.40 14.51 -5.61
N VAL A 154 -0.31 13.38 -5.55
CA VAL A 154 -1.76 13.35 -5.84
C VAL A 154 -2.54 14.24 -4.87
N PHE A 155 -2.24 14.18 -3.56
CA PHE A 155 -2.88 15.06 -2.58
C PHE A 155 -2.58 16.54 -2.83
N LEU A 156 -1.36 16.88 -3.24
CA LEU A 156 -0.98 18.26 -3.57
C LEU A 156 -1.81 18.79 -4.76
N VAL A 157 -1.93 17.99 -5.83
CA VAL A 157 -2.75 18.36 -7.00
C VAL A 157 -4.21 18.55 -6.63
N ILE A 158 -4.78 17.66 -5.81
CA ILE A 158 -6.16 17.78 -5.32
C ILE A 158 -6.33 19.06 -4.47
N ALA A 159 -5.35 19.40 -3.64
CA ALA A 159 -5.39 20.60 -2.82
C ALA A 159 -5.38 21.89 -3.68
N LEU A 160 -4.55 21.94 -4.74
CA LEU A 160 -4.54 23.05 -5.70
C LEU A 160 -5.89 23.19 -6.43
N LEU A 161 -6.42 22.07 -6.91
CA LEU A 161 -7.72 22.03 -7.59
C LEU A 161 -8.85 22.53 -6.68
N THR A 162 -8.81 22.15 -5.40
CA THR A 162 -9.77 22.61 -4.39
C THR A 162 -9.69 24.12 -4.18
N GLY A 163 -8.47 24.67 -4.09
CA GLY A 163 -8.27 26.12 -4.01
C GLY A 163 -8.86 26.87 -5.21
N TYR A 164 -8.70 26.34 -6.42
CA TYR A 164 -9.33 26.90 -7.62
C TYR A 164 -10.86 26.88 -7.55
N PHE A 165 -11.45 25.74 -7.17
CA PHE A 165 -12.91 25.62 -7.06
C PHE A 165 -13.49 26.58 -6.02
N ILE A 166 -12.84 26.74 -4.86
CA ILE A 166 -13.27 27.70 -3.84
C ILE A 166 -13.22 29.13 -4.38
N SER A 167 -12.16 29.49 -5.11
CA SER A 167 -12.04 30.81 -5.75
C SER A 167 -13.17 31.07 -6.75
N SER A 168 -13.49 30.06 -7.56
CA SER A 168 -14.58 30.13 -8.54
C SER A 168 -15.92 30.33 -7.87
N ILE A 169 -16.26 29.49 -6.89
CA ILE A 169 -17.54 29.55 -6.16
C ILE A 169 -17.68 30.89 -5.43
N SER A 170 -16.62 31.35 -4.76
CA SER A 170 -16.59 32.66 -4.11
C SER A 170 -16.85 33.80 -5.10
N SER A 171 -16.22 33.73 -6.27
CA SER A 171 -16.41 34.76 -7.31
C SER A 171 -17.83 34.75 -7.88
N ASP A 172 -18.40 33.57 -8.12
CA ASP A 172 -19.78 33.43 -8.61
C ASP A 172 -20.80 33.94 -7.59
N LEU A 173 -20.57 33.68 -6.31
CA LEU A 173 -21.40 34.19 -5.22
C LEU A 173 -21.40 35.73 -5.18
N ILE A 174 -20.22 36.35 -5.31
CA ILE A 174 -20.09 37.82 -5.35
C ILE A 174 -20.84 38.40 -6.55
N THR A 175 -20.74 37.77 -7.72
CA THR A 175 -21.43 38.22 -8.94
C THR A 175 -22.94 38.11 -8.79
N LYS A 176 -23.45 37.03 -8.20
CA LYS A 176 -24.90 36.87 -7.95
C LYS A 176 -25.42 37.91 -6.96
N ASP A 177 -24.66 38.20 -5.93
CA ASP A 177 -25.01 39.18 -4.90
C ASP A 177 -24.62 40.62 -5.24
N HIS A 178 -24.21 40.89 -6.49
CA HIS A 178 -23.67 42.18 -6.91
C HIS A 178 -24.60 43.37 -6.55
N LYS A 179 -25.91 43.21 -6.79
CA LYS A 179 -26.93 44.24 -6.44
C LYS A 179 -26.97 44.49 -4.93
N SER A 180 -27.05 43.43 -4.13
CA SER A 180 -27.08 43.51 -2.66
C SER A 180 -25.81 44.15 -2.09
N ILE A 181 -24.64 43.84 -2.67
CA ILE A 181 -23.36 44.45 -2.28
C ILE A 181 -23.37 45.95 -2.57
N ALA A 182 -23.87 46.37 -3.72
CA ALA A 182 -23.94 47.78 -4.07
C ALA A 182 -24.95 48.56 -3.21
N THR A 183 -26.12 47.99 -2.92
CA THR A 183 -27.09 48.59 -1.98
C THR A 183 -26.46 48.77 -0.59
N ASN A 184 -25.71 47.79 -0.10
CA ASN A 184 -24.98 47.90 1.17
C ASN A 184 -23.92 49.01 1.14
N LYS A 185 -23.21 49.20 0.01
CA LYS A 185 -22.29 50.33 -0.17
C LYS A 185 -23.02 51.68 -0.15
N LEU A 186 -24.20 51.77 -0.78
CA LEU A 186 -25.04 52.98 -0.79
C LEU A 186 -25.53 53.35 0.61
N LEU A 187 -25.83 52.35 1.44
CA LEU A 187 -26.18 52.54 2.86
C LEU A 187 -24.99 52.97 3.73
N GLY A 188 -23.80 53.16 3.16
CA GLY A 188 -22.61 53.65 3.84
C GLY A 188 -21.74 52.57 4.50
N LEU A 189 -22.00 51.28 4.23
CA LEU A 189 -21.15 50.20 4.74
C LEU A 189 -19.76 50.24 4.08
N LYS A 190 -18.71 50.20 4.91
CA LYS A 190 -17.33 50.12 4.43
C LYS A 190 -17.09 48.77 3.74
N ASN A 191 -16.36 48.77 2.62
CA ASN A 191 -15.97 47.54 1.89
C ASN A 191 -15.36 46.46 2.81
N LYS A 192 -14.62 46.85 3.85
CA LYS A 192 -14.04 45.91 4.83
C LYS A 192 -15.11 45.10 5.59
N VAL A 193 -16.25 45.71 5.93
CA VAL A 193 -17.34 45.05 6.65
C VAL A 193 -18.05 44.07 5.73
N ILE A 194 -18.33 44.48 4.49
CA ILE A 194 -18.94 43.62 3.47
C ILE A 194 -18.04 42.40 3.21
N MET A 195 -16.75 42.63 2.93
CA MET A 195 -15.78 41.54 2.71
C MET A 195 -15.70 40.58 3.91
N LYS A 196 -15.75 41.10 5.16
CA LYS A 196 -15.70 40.27 6.37
C LYS A 196 -16.93 39.35 6.47
N ASN A 197 -18.13 39.86 6.17
CA ASN A 197 -19.35 39.06 6.25
C ASN A 197 -19.32 37.90 5.24
N TYR A 198 -18.92 38.18 4.00
CA TYR A 198 -18.77 37.14 2.98
C TYR A 198 -17.64 36.16 3.29
N PHE A 199 -16.52 36.63 3.81
CA PHE A 199 -15.42 35.78 4.24
C PHE A 199 -15.87 34.76 5.30
N ILE A 200 -16.58 35.23 6.34
CA ILE A 200 -17.09 34.35 7.41
C ILE A 200 -18.11 33.35 6.88
N ALA A 201 -19.02 33.78 5.99
CA ALA A 201 -20.03 32.90 5.42
C ALA A 201 -19.40 31.76 4.58
N ILE A 202 -18.43 32.11 3.72
CA ILE A 202 -17.76 31.13 2.85
C ILE A 202 -16.88 30.20 3.68
N GLU A 203 -16.09 30.72 4.63
CA GLU A 203 -15.25 29.88 5.49
C GLU A 203 -16.06 28.92 6.37
N LEU A 204 -17.20 29.38 6.94
CA LEU A 204 -18.07 28.50 7.70
C LEU A 204 -18.62 27.36 6.83
N PHE A 205 -19.01 27.67 5.60
CA PHE A 205 -19.45 26.68 4.63
C PHE A 205 -18.34 25.69 4.25
N THR A 206 -17.11 26.17 4.06
CA THR A 206 -15.94 25.31 3.80
C THR A 206 -15.71 24.34 4.96
N VAL A 207 -15.69 24.82 6.21
CA VAL A 207 -15.47 23.98 7.39
C VAL A 207 -16.53 22.88 7.49
N ILE A 208 -17.81 23.22 7.34
CA ILE A 208 -18.90 22.24 7.37
C ILE A 208 -18.73 21.20 6.26
N SER A 209 -18.42 21.65 5.04
CA SER A 209 -18.21 20.76 3.90
C SER A 209 -17.01 19.82 4.10
N THR A 210 -15.92 20.30 4.69
CA THR A 210 -14.74 19.48 5.01
C THR A 210 -15.10 18.39 6.04
N VAL A 211 -15.83 18.74 7.10
CA VAL A 211 -16.26 17.75 8.12
C VAL A 211 -17.14 16.67 7.50
N VAL A 212 -18.13 17.06 6.69
CA VAL A 212 -19.01 16.12 5.98
C VAL A 212 -18.20 15.25 5.02
N GLY A 213 -17.25 15.83 4.29
CA GLY A 213 -16.36 15.11 3.37
C GLY A 213 -15.49 14.06 4.07
N ILE A 214 -14.93 14.37 5.24
CA ILE A 214 -14.15 13.41 6.03
C ILE A 214 -15.03 12.23 6.47
N ILE A 215 -16.23 12.51 6.98
CA ILE A 215 -17.18 11.47 7.42
C ILE A 215 -17.55 10.56 6.24
N LEU A 216 -17.93 11.15 5.10
CA LEU A 216 -18.26 10.39 3.90
C LEU A 216 -17.08 9.59 3.37
N GLY A 217 -15.85 10.13 3.42
CA GLY A 217 -14.64 9.43 3.04
C GLY A 217 -14.38 8.19 3.89
N ILE A 218 -14.53 8.30 5.21
CA ILE A 218 -14.37 7.17 6.14
C ILE A 218 -15.44 6.10 5.88
N ILE A 219 -16.70 6.49 5.69
CA ILE A 219 -17.80 5.56 5.39
C ILE A 219 -17.54 4.85 4.07
N THR A 220 -17.20 5.60 3.03
CA THR A 220 -16.94 5.05 1.68
C THR A 220 -15.77 4.08 1.71
N SER A 221 -14.72 4.39 2.47
CA SER A 221 -13.57 3.50 2.64
C SER A 221 -13.95 2.16 3.28
N LYS A 222 -14.80 2.16 4.33
CA LYS A 222 -15.32 0.93 4.94
C LYS A 222 -16.22 0.13 4.00
N VAL A 223 -17.08 0.82 3.25
CA VAL A 223 -17.97 0.18 2.26
C VAL A 223 -17.16 -0.45 1.14
N PHE A 224 -16.12 0.24 0.65
CA PHE A 224 -15.23 -0.25 -0.38
C PHE A 224 -14.45 -1.48 0.07
N LEU A 225 -13.95 -1.49 1.30
CA LEU A 225 -13.31 -2.66 1.89
C LEU A 225 -14.26 -3.88 1.89
N LYS A 226 -15.50 -3.68 2.34
CA LYS A 226 -16.52 -4.73 2.37
C LYS A 226 -16.89 -5.23 0.97
N LEU A 227 -16.94 -4.33 -0.02
CA LEU A 227 -17.16 -4.68 -1.42
C LEU A 227 -16.04 -5.56 -1.96
N ILE A 228 -14.77 -5.18 -1.73
CA ILE A 228 -13.62 -5.97 -2.18
C ILE A 228 -13.60 -7.34 -1.51
N SER A 229 -13.80 -7.42 -0.19
CA SER A 229 -13.81 -8.70 0.51
C SER A 229 -14.93 -9.63 0.01
N ASN A 230 -16.08 -9.06 -0.35
CA ASN A 230 -17.20 -9.85 -0.88
C ASN A 230 -16.96 -10.29 -2.34
N LEU A 231 -16.18 -9.54 -3.11
CA LEU A 231 -15.80 -9.87 -4.48
C LEU A 231 -14.68 -10.93 -4.53
N SER A 232 -13.69 -10.84 -3.65
CA SER A 232 -12.60 -11.83 -3.56
C SER A 232 -13.10 -13.20 -3.13
N LEU A 233 -14.06 -13.27 -2.21
CA LEU A 233 -14.63 -14.53 -1.73
C LEU A 233 -15.55 -15.24 -2.75
N ASN A 234 -16.27 -14.49 -3.59
CA ASN A 234 -17.37 -15.06 -4.37
C ASN A 234 -17.13 -15.20 -5.88
N LYS A 235 -16.20 -14.46 -6.50
CA LYS A 235 -16.19 -14.33 -7.98
C LYS A 235 -14.84 -14.42 -8.67
N ILE A 236 -13.73 -14.16 -7.99
CA ILE A 236 -12.41 -14.14 -8.63
C ILE A 236 -11.37 -14.80 -7.71
N PRO A 237 -11.14 -16.13 -7.85
CA PRO A 237 -10.15 -16.88 -7.07
C PRO A 237 -8.75 -16.24 -7.15
N SER A 238 -8.40 -15.77 -8.35
CA SER A 238 -7.51 -14.62 -8.62
C SER A 238 -7.00 -13.78 -7.46
N LEU A 239 -7.99 -13.11 -6.86
CA LEU A 239 -7.85 -12.04 -5.91
C LEU A 239 -7.83 -12.54 -4.47
N SER A 240 -8.35 -13.73 -4.18
CA SER A 240 -8.31 -14.28 -2.83
C SER A 240 -6.88 -14.54 -2.37
N TRP A 241 -5.99 -14.93 -3.30
CA TRP A 241 -4.57 -15.22 -3.03
C TRP A 241 -3.71 -13.99 -2.71
N TYR A 242 -4.09 -12.81 -3.20
CA TYR A 242 -3.38 -11.55 -2.97
C TYR A 242 -4.01 -10.68 -1.88
N LEU A 243 -5.29 -10.86 -1.59
CA LEU A 243 -6.12 -9.90 -0.83
C LEU A 243 -6.78 -10.56 0.40
N PHE A 244 -6.00 -11.35 1.16
CA PHE A 244 -6.55 -12.10 2.30
C PHE A 244 -7.08 -11.20 3.42
N ASP A 245 -6.39 -10.10 3.75
CA ASP A 245 -6.87 -9.12 4.74
C ASP A 245 -6.36 -7.72 4.39
N PHE A 246 -7.28 -6.82 4.06
CA PHE A 246 -7.01 -5.39 4.14
C PHE A 246 -7.46 -4.91 5.51
N GLU A 247 -6.50 -4.64 6.38
CA GLU A 247 -6.81 -3.89 7.58
C GLU A 247 -6.96 -2.41 7.20
N LEU A 248 -8.14 -1.85 7.44
CA LEU A 248 -8.36 -0.43 7.21
C LEU A 248 -7.66 0.37 8.30
N ILE A 249 -6.40 0.70 8.05
CA ILE A 249 -5.66 1.64 8.87
C ILE A 249 -6.06 3.05 8.43
N ILE A 250 -6.81 3.76 9.27
CA ILE A 250 -7.18 5.15 9.03
C ILE A 250 -6.10 6.05 9.64
N PRO A 251 -5.26 6.73 8.83
CA PRO A 251 -4.22 7.60 9.35
C PRO A 251 -4.82 8.95 9.78
N TYR A 252 -5.38 9.00 10.99
CA TYR A 252 -6.05 10.20 11.53
C TYR A 252 -5.17 11.45 11.50
N GLN A 253 -3.86 11.30 11.77
CA GLN A 253 -2.90 12.40 11.71
C GLN A 253 -2.80 13.00 10.30
N ASN A 254 -2.71 12.15 9.27
CA ASN A 254 -2.60 12.60 7.88
C ASN A 254 -3.88 13.30 7.43
N ILE A 255 -5.05 12.77 7.83
CA ILE A 255 -6.35 13.40 7.55
C ILE A 255 -6.41 14.79 8.17
N LEU A 256 -5.93 14.94 9.41
CA LEU A 256 -5.88 16.24 10.09
C LEU A 256 -4.95 17.23 9.36
N PHE A 257 -3.77 16.80 8.93
CA PHE A 257 -2.85 17.65 8.16
C PHE A 257 -3.45 18.09 6.83
N ILE A 258 -4.12 17.19 6.12
CA ILE A 258 -4.79 17.51 4.85
C ILE A 258 -5.93 18.51 5.10
N ALA A 259 -6.77 18.28 6.12
CA ALA A 259 -7.86 19.18 6.48
C ALA A 259 -7.34 20.58 6.85
N ALA A 260 -6.27 20.67 7.65
CA ALA A 260 -5.64 21.94 7.99
C ALA A 260 -5.07 22.65 6.74
N GLY A 261 -4.41 21.90 5.85
CA GLY A 261 -3.91 22.43 4.58
C GLY A 261 -5.01 22.99 3.70
N LEU A 262 -6.15 22.29 3.59
CA LEU A 262 -7.31 22.74 2.83
C LEU A 262 -7.92 24.03 3.40
N ILE A 263 -8.01 24.16 4.73
CA ILE A 263 -8.48 25.39 5.37
C ILE A 263 -7.53 26.56 5.07
N ILE A 264 -6.22 26.36 5.13
CA ILE A 264 -5.23 27.40 4.80
C ILE A 264 -5.38 27.84 3.34
N ILE A 265 -5.51 26.89 2.42
CA ILE A 265 -5.70 27.17 0.99
C ILE A 265 -7.04 27.89 0.76
N SER A 266 -8.10 27.50 1.45
CA SER A 266 -9.40 28.20 1.43
C SER A 266 -9.25 29.65 1.83
N ILE A 267 -8.64 29.93 2.99
CA ILE A 267 -8.46 31.29 3.50
C ILE A 267 -7.73 32.16 2.48
N ILE A 268 -6.64 31.65 1.89
CA ILE A 268 -5.88 32.37 0.87
C ILE A 268 -6.75 32.61 -0.38
N SER A 269 -7.43 31.58 -0.86
CA SER A 269 -8.25 31.63 -2.06
C SER A 269 -9.43 32.60 -1.94
N VAL A 270 -10.19 32.51 -0.85
CA VAL A 270 -11.32 33.39 -0.55
C VAL A 270 -10.83 34.83 -0.37
N TYR A 271 -9.73 35.04 0.34
CA TYR A 271 -9.16 36.38 0.50
C TYR A 271 -8.74 37.01 -0.83
N LEU A 272 -8.17 36.23 -1.76
CA LEU A 272 -7.83 36.69 -3.10
C LEU A 272 -9.09 37.02 -3.92
N SER A 273 -10.12 36.16 -3.87
CA SER A 273 -11.38 36.38 -4.58
C SER A 273 -12.12 37.64 -4.09
N LEU A 274 -12.23 37.83 -2.78
CA LEU A 274 -12.95 38.97 -2.18
C LEU A 274 -12.32 40.33 -2.49
N ARG A 275 -11.04 40.40 -2.90
CA ARG A 275 -10.43 41.65 -3.35
C ARG A 275 -11.19 42.27 -4.52
N ARG A 276 -11.88 41.47 -5.34
CA ARG A 276 -12.73 41.93 -6.45
C ARG A 276 -13.86 42.86 -6.00
N ILE A 277 -14.37 42.71 -4.77
CA ILE A 277 -15.44 43.56 -4.20
C ILE A 277 -15.04 45.05 -4.16
N LYS A 278 -13.73 45.34 -4.05
CA LYS A 278 -13.22 46.73 -4.05
C LYS A 278 -13.47 47.45 -5.39
N HIS A 279 -13.51 46.70 -6.48
CA HIS A 279 -13.65 47.23 -7.84
C HIS A 279 -15.10 47.30 -8.32
N ILE A 280 -16.07 46.89 -7.50
CA ILE A 280 -17.49 47.08 -7.79
C ILE A 280 -17.80 48.57 -7.63
N GLU A 281 -17.83 49.30 -8.73
CA GLU A 281 -18.27 50.69 -8.77
C GLU A 281 -19.79 50.77 -8.62
N VAL A 282 -20.23 51.70 -7.79
CA VAL A 282 -21.66 51.91 -7.51
C VAL A 282 -22.37 52.56 -8.71
N LEU A 283 -21.60 53.18 -9.61
CA LEU A 283 -22.12 53.95 -10.74
C LEU A 283 -22.67 53.07 -11.87
N ASP A 284 -22.15 51.85 -12.06
CA ASP A 284 -22.62 50.91 -13.10
C ASP A 284 -24.06 50.44 -12.90
N LEU A 285 -24.63 50.61 -11.70
CA LEU A 285 -26.03 50.28 -11.42
C LEU A 285 -27.01 51.40 -11.79
N LEU A 286 -26.55 52.64 -11.95
CA LEU A 286 -27.39 53.76 -12.38
C LEU A 286 -27.47 53.89 -13.91
N ILE A 287 -26.63 53.17 -14.65
CA ILE A 287 -26.50 53.27 -16.11
C ILE A 287 -27.20 52.08 -16.82
N HIS A 288 -27.60 51.04 -16.07
CA HIS A 288 -28.18 49.79 -16.62
C HIS A 288 -29.55 49.41 -16.05
N GLU A 289 -30.36 50.40 -15.66
CA GLU A 289 -31.83 50.30 -15.77
C GLU A 289 -32.29 50.94 -17.08
#